data_AF-A0A3M3G3H8-F1
#
_entry.id   AF-A0A3M3G3H8-F1
#
_cell.length_a   1.000
_cell.length_b   1.000
_cell.length_c   1.000
_cell.angle_alpha   90.00
_cell.angle_beta   90.00
_cell.angle_gamma   90.00
#
_symmetry.space_group_name_H-M   'P 1'
#
loop_
_entity.id
_entity.type
_entity.pdbx_description
1 polymer ?
#
loop_
_entity_poly.entity_id
_entity_poly.type
_entity_poly.pdbx_seq_one_letter_code
_entity_poly.pdbx_strand_id
1 'polypeptide(L)' 'MIMFGSATANPPAQRDLPSSDSDSPTPDAQPPYLLEISHISKGFPGVIALNDVQLRVRPGSVLALMGENGA' A
#
# COMPACT_ATOMS: atom_id res chain seq x y z
N MET A 1 -58.60 -36.42 27.16
CA MET A 1 -57.48 -36.28 26.20
C MET A 1 -57.28 -34.80 25.96
N ILE A 2 -56.10 -34.32 26.32
CA ILE A 2 -55.65 -32.91 26.35
C ILE A 2 -55.45 -32.44 24.89
N MET A 3 -55.64 -31.17 24.51
CA MET A 3 -54.55 -30.19 24.40
C MET A 3 -55.09 -28.80 24.02
N PHE A 4 -54.53 -27.79 24.70
CA PHE A 4 -54.74 -26.35 24.55
C PHE A 4 -54.06 -25.81 23.28
N GLY A 5 -54.62 -24.72 22.72
CA GLY A 5 -54.04 -23.99 21.60
C GLY A 5 -52.66 -23.41 21.96
N SER A 6 -51.64 -23.82 21.22
CA SER A 6 -50.28 -23.29 21.34
C SER A 6 -50.16 -22.03 20.50
N ALA A 7 -49.86 -20.92 21.16
CA ALA A 7 -49.38 -19.70 20.53
C ALA A 7 -48.18 -20.00 19.62
N THR A 8 -48.21 -19.52 18.37
CA THR A 8 -47.00 -19.41 17.56
C THR A 8 -46.12 -18.34 18.19
N ALA A 9 -45.12 -18.80 18.94
CA ALA A 9 -44.01 -17.98 19.38
C ALA A 9 -43.19 -17.56 18.15
N ASN A 10 -42.94 -16.27 18.05
CA ASN A 10 -41.98 -15.69 17.11
C ASN A 10 -40.56 -16.18 17.51
N PRO A 11 -39.78 -16.88 16.65
CA PRO A 11 -38.41 -17.21 16.99
C PRO A 11 -37.54 -15.94 16.99
N PRO A 12 -36.68 -15.73 18.01
CA PRO A 12 -35.75 -14.63 17.98
C PRO A 12 -34.49 -15.01 17.17
N ALA A 13 -33.92 -13.99 16.55
CA ALA A 13 -32.54 -13.91 16.07
C ALA A 13 -32.16 -14.68 14.80
N GLN A 14 -31.97 -13.92 13.73
CA GLN A 14 -30.69 -13.94 13.02
C GLN A 14 -30.28 -12.47 12.81
N ARG A 15 -29.39 -11.98 13.70
CA ARG A 15 -28.57 -10.83 13.36
C ARG A 15 -27.73 -11.28 12.19
N ASP A 16 -27.87 -10.64 11.04
CA ASP A 16 -26.89 -10.77 9.96
C ASP A 16 -25.53 -10.37 10.54
N LEU A 17 -24.70 -11.37 10.80
CA LEU A 17 -23.28 -11.14 11.00
C LEU A 17 -22.81 -10.48 9.70
N PRO A 18 -22.25 -9.26 9.73
CA PRO A 18 -21.52 -8.79 8.56
C PRO A 18 -20.43 -9.83 8.32
N SER A 19 -20.49 -10.46 7.14
CA SER A 19 -19.51 -11.41 6.63
C SER A 19 -18.11 -10.81 6.81
N SER A 20 -17.44 -11.25 7.87
CA SER A 20 -15.99 -11.15 8.00
C SER A 20 -15.43 -12.10 6.96
N ASP A 21 -14.76 -11.53 5.96
CA ASP A 21 -13.90 -12.14 4.93
C ASP A 21 -14.10 -11.26 3.67
N SER A 22 -13.21 -10.36 3.26
CA SER A 22 -11.77 -10.53 3.10
C SER A 22 -11.06 -9.17 3.17
N ASP A 23 -10.49 -8.82 4.33
CA ASP A 23 -9.33 -7.93 4.37
C ASP A 23 -8.11 -8.79 4.68
N SER A 24 -7.80 -9.69 3.74
CA SER A 24 -6.50 -10.33 3.73
C SER A 24 -5.48 -9.21 3.47
N PRO A 25 -4.57 -8.90 4.41
CA PRO A 25 -3.57 -7.87 4.18
C PRO A 25 -2.81 -8.26 2.92
N THR A 26 -2.98 -7.49 1.83
CA THR A 26 -2.14 -7.62 0.64
C THR A 26 -0.68 -7.56 1.12
N PRO A 27 0.11 -8.64 0.98
CA PRO A 27 1.43 -8.73 1.62
C PRO A 27 2.45 -7.69 1.13
N ASP A 28 2.10 -6.91 0.11
CA ASP A 28 3.09 -6.22 -0.73
C ASP A 28 2.80 -4.72 -0.94
N ALA A 29 1.94 -4.10 -0.13
CA ALA A 29 1.80 -2.64 -0.13
C ALA A 29 3.04 -2.01 0.51
N GLN A 30 4.17 -2.04 -0.21
CA GLN A 30 5.39 -1.38 0.20
C GLN A 30 5.08 0.11 0.43
N PRO A 31 5.61 0.70 1.52
CA PRO A 31 5.33 2.09 1.81
C PRO A 31 5.75 2.96 0.62
N PRO A 32 5.02 4.05 0.34
CA PRO A 32 5.34 4.96 -0.75
C PRO A 32 6.77 5.48 -0.58
N TYR A 33 7.41 5.83 -1.70
CA TYR A 33 8.74 6.45 -1.66
C TYR A 33 8.65 7.76 -0.87
N LEU A 34 9.62 7.98 0.01
CA LEU A 34 9.76 9.23 0.76
C LEU A 34 10.28 10.36 -0.14
N LEU A 35 11.16 10.01 -1.07
CA LEU A 35 11.70 10.90 -2.09
C LEU A 35 11.64 10.18 -3.44
N GLU A 36 11.07 10.84 -4.43
CA GLU A 36 11.10 10.40 -5.83
C GLU A 36 11.56 11.57 -6.70
N ILE A 37 12.57 11.31 -7.52
CA ILE A 37 13.12 12.22 -8.52
C ILE A 37 13.03 11.48 -9.85
N SER A 38 12.42 12.13 -10.84
CA SER A 38 12.20 11.54 -12.16
C SER A 38 12.65 12.50 -13.25
N HIS A 39 13.24 11.94 -14.31
CA HIS A 39 13.65 12.67 -15.52
C HIS A 39 14.55 13.88 -15.24
N ILE A 40 15.45 13.78 -14.27
CA ILE A 40 16.40 14.86 -13.96
C ILE A 40 17.54 14.85 -14.97
N SER A 41 17.77 16.01 -15.57
CA SER A 41 18.95 16.27 -16.39
C SER A 41 19.65 17.53 -15.88
N LYS A 42 20.99 17.52 -15.89
CA LYS A 42 21.82 18.64 -15.46
C LYS A 42 22.94 18.85 -16.47
N GLY A 43 23.02 20.05 -17.03
CA GLY A 43 24.10 20.48 -17.90
C GLY A 43 24.92 21.62 -17.32
N PHE A 44 26.16 21.69 -17.76
CA PHE A 44 27.10 22.81 -17.66
C PHE A 44 27.61 23.13 -19.08
N PRO A 45 28.24 24.29 -19.33
CA PRO A 45 28.75 24.62 -20.66
C PRO A 45 29.66 23.51 -21.20
N GLY A 46 29.25 22.87 -22.30
CA GLY A 46 29.98 21.78 -22.95
C GLY A 46 29.91 20.41 -22.27
N VAL A 47 29.17 20.25 -21.16
CA VAL A 47 29.09 18.98 -20.40
C VAL A 47 27.66 18.68 -19.98
N ILE A 48 27.19 17.47 -20.26
CA ILE A 48 25.95 16.92 -19.67
C ILE A 48 26.37 16.09 -18.46
N ALA A 49 26.13 16.61 -17.26
CA ALA A 49 26.50 15.94 -16.01
C ALA A 49 25.48 14.87 -15.61
N LEU A 50 24.19 15.14 -15.80
CA LEU A 50 23.12 14.16 -15.59
C LEU A 50 22.21 14.17 -16.82
N ASN A 51 21.80 13.00 -17.31
CA ASN A 51 20.90 12.87 -18.43
C ASN A 51 19.79 11.87 -18.10
N ASP A 52 18.55 12.35 -17.99
CA ASP A 52 17.35 11.57 -17.75
C ASP A 52 17.43 10.58 -16.56
N VAL A 53 17.95 11.05 -15.43
CA VAL A 53 18.21 10.25 -14.23
C VAL A 53 16.97 10.13 -13.34
N GLN A 54 16.81 8.98 -12.69
CA GLN A 54 15.74 8.66 -11.74
C GLN A 54 16.33 8.20 -10.39
N LEU A 55 15.75 8.66 -9.28
CA LEU A 55 16.14 8.27 -7.93
C LEU A 55 14.91 8.11 -7.03
N ARG A 56 14.83 6.99 -6.29
CA ARG A 56 13.74 6.69 -5.37
C ARG A 56 14.29 6.24 -4.03
N VAL A 57 13.84 6.85 -2.94
CA VAL A 57 14.30 6.54 -1.58
C VAL A 57 13.12 6.12 -0.71
N ARG A 58 13.24 4.99 -0.01
CA ARG A 58 12.21 4.48 0.90
C ARG A 58 12.38 5.08 2.31
N PRO A 59 11.30 5.26 3.08
CA PRO A 59 11.40 5.66 4.47
C PRO A 59 12.33 4.74 5.27
N GLY A 60 13.20 5.32 6.11
CA GLY A 60 14.11 4.56 6.98
C GLY A 60 15.27 3.86 6.27
N SER A 61 15.47 4.08 4.96
CA SER A 61 16.59 3.52 4.20
C SER A 61 17.81 4.46 4.18
N VAL A 62 19.00 3.88 4.09
CA VAL A 62 20.25 4.59 3.79
C VAL A 62 20.70 4.15 2.41
N LEU A 63 20.74 5.10 1.47
CA LEU A 63 21.19 4.86 0.10
C LEU A 63 22.60 5.42 -0.09
N ALA A 64 23.54 4.57 -0.53
CA ALA A 64 24.86 5.01 -0.94
C ALA A 64 24.88 5.26 -2.46
N LEU A 65 25.45 6.39 -2.87
CA LEU A 65 25.75 6.70 -4.26
C LEU A 65 27.26 6.62 -4.46
N MET A 66 27.69 5.90 -5.49
CA MET A 66 29.09 5.62 -5.78
C MET A 66 29.32 5.77 -7.27
N GLY A 67 30.49 6.26 -7.64
CA GLY A 67 30.88 6.47 -9.04
C GLY A 67 32.32 6.91 -9.13
N GLU A 68 32.85 6.95 -10.35
CA GLU A 68 34.16 7.53 -10.63
C GLU A 68 34.13 9.05 -10.42
N ASN A 69 35.30 9.68 -10.37
CA ASN A 69 35.40 11.13 -10.27
C ASN A 69 34.71 11.80 -11.47
N GLY A 70 33.65 12.56 -11.19
CA GLY A 70 32.87 13.27 -12.21
C GLY A 70 31.59 12.56 -12.67
N ALA A 71 31.23 11.43 -12.04
CA ALA A 71 29.93 10.77 -12.20
C ALA A 71 28.79 11.54 -11.52
#